data_AF-A0A850KGL3-F1
#
_entry.id   AF-A0A850KGL3-F1
#
_cell.length_a   1.000
_cell.length_b   1.000
_cell.length_c   1.000
_cell.angle_alpha   90.00
_cell.angle_beta   90.00
_cell.angle_gamma   90.00
#
_symmetry.space_group_name_H-M   'P 1'
#
loop_
_entity.id
_entity.type
_entity.pdbx_description
1 polymer ?
#
loop_
_entity_poly.entity_id
_entity_poly.type
_entity_poly.pdbx_seq_one_letter_code
_entity_poly.pdbx_strand_id
1 'polypeptide(L)'
;QVVFNDTPAFYNIAASGHLNELVPASTRQRLELGPENIKSFVAPQSRSMSDKDKLDFWQALLRSKMNDGLYASTHTPVKFLGKRLFRADITFPANIPVGTYLVYVYLVKDKDIVSTQITPLFVSKIGAEAEIYDFAHRHSLAYGVLAVVIALFAGWFASVVFRKK
;
A
#
# COMPACT_ATOMS: atom_id res chain seq x y z
N GLN A 1 -12.28 19.90 -5.50
CA GLN A 1 -11.50 18.74 -5.05
C GLN A 1 -11.98 17.52 -5.84
N VAL A 2 -11.07 16.79 -6.48
CA VAL A 2 -11.40 15.53 -7.19
C VAL A 2 -11.15 14.37 -6.25
N VAL A 3 -12.13 13.48 -6.10
CA VAL A 3 -12.01 12.28 -5.28
C VAL A 3 -12.07 11.06 -6.18
N PHE A 4 -11.06 10.21 -6.09
CA PHE A 4 -11.02 8.90 -6.74
C PHE A 4 -11.32 7.83 -5.69
N ASN A 5 -12.34 7.03 -5.95
CA ASN A 5 -12.68 5.88 -5.11
C ASN A 5 -11.95 4.63 -5.61
N ASP A 6 -11.88 3.59 -4.78
CA ASP A 6 -11.38 2.25 -5.14
C ASP A 6 -9.98 2.22 -5.78
N THR A 7 -9.18 3.26 -5.52
CA THR A 7 -7.79 3.34 -5.99
C THR A 7 -6.90 2.61 -5.00
N PRO A 8 -6.12 1.60 -5.42
CA PRO A 8 -5.23 0.86 -4.53
C PRO A 8 -4.27 1.79 -3.76
N ALA A 9 -4.07 1.53 -2.48
CA ALA A 9 -3.10 2.28 -1.69
C ALA A 9 -1.65 1.97 -2.13
N PHE A 10 -1.39 0.73 -2.54
CA PHE A 10 -0.13 0.21 -3.04
C PHE A 10 -0.42 -0.70 -4.23
N TYR A 11 0.43 -0.63 -5.26
CA TYR A 11 0.29 -1.44 -6.47
C TYR A 11 1.66 -1.90 -6.97
N ASN A 12 1.83 -3.20 -7.15
CA ASN A 12 3.03 -3.78 -7.74
C ASN A 12 2.63 -4.97 -8.62
N ILE A 13 3.40 -5.18 -9.68
CA ILE A 13 3.20 -6.28 -10.62
C ILE A 13 4.49 -7.06 -10.76
N ALA A 14 4.37 -8.39 -10.74
CA ALA A 14 5.46 -9.30 -11.03
C ALA A 14 5.13 -10.16 -12.25
N ALA A 15 6.09 -10.36 -13.14
CA ALA A 15 5.91 -11.16 -14.35
C ALA A 15 7.16 -11.97 -14.68
N SER A 16 6.96 -13.13 -15.31
CA SER A 16 8.07 -14.00 -15.77
C SER A 16 8.71 -13.54 -17.09
N GLY A 17 8.19 -12.46 -17.68
CA GLY A 17 8.61 -11.90 -18.96
C GLY A 17 7.87 -10.60 -19.24
N HIS A 18 8.00 -10.08 -20.45
CA HIS A 18 7.31 -8.84 -20.82
C HIS A 18 5.80 -9.04 -20.81
N LEU A 19 5.09 -8.20 -20.05
CA LEU A 19 3.65 -8.32 -19.86
C LEU A 19 2.87 -8.27 -21.19
N ASN A 20 3.37 -7.51 -22.17
CA ASN A 20 2.78 -7.38 -23.51
C ASN A 20 2.89 -8.66 -24.36
N GLU A 21 3.86 -9.52 -24.06
CA GLU A 21 4.06 -10.81 -24.73
C GLU A 21 3.25 -11.90 -24.05
N LEU A 22 3.12 -11.83 -22.72
CA LEU A 22 2.38 -12.77 -21.91
C LEU A 22 0.87 -12.60 -22.08
N VAL A 23 0.36 -11.37 -21.98
CA VAL A 23 -1.08 -11.11 -21.87
C VAL A 23 -1.51 -10.02 -22.88
N PRO A 24 -2.56 -10.26 -23.70
CA PRO A 24 -3.07 -9.27 -24.64
C PRO A 24 -3.55 -7.99 -23.96
N ALA A 25 -3.48 -6.86 -24.65
CA ALA A 25 -3.87 -5.55 -24.10
C ALA A 25 -5.29 -5.52 -23.52
N SER A 26 -6.25 -6.17 -24.18
CA SER A 26 -7.64 -6.29 -23.69
C SER A 26 -7.73 -7.00 -22.35
N THR A 27 -6.93 -8.05 -22.14
CA THR A 27 -6.87 -8.77 -20.87
C THR A 27 -6.12 -7.97 -19.81
N ARG A 28 -5.05 -7.25 -20.18
CA ARG A 28 -4.34 -6.34 -19.25
C ARG A 28 -5.23 -5.22 -18.75
N GLN A 29 -6.04 -4.61 -19.61
CA GLN A 29 -7.01 -3.58 -19.22
C GLN A 29 -8.12 -4.16 -18.33
N ARG A 30 -8.64 -5.34 -18.68
CA ARG A 30 -9.69 -6.01 -17.90
C ARG A 30 -9.24 -6.36 -16.48
N LEU A 31 -8.02 -6.88 -16.35
CA LEU A 31 -7.41 -7.32 -15.09
C LEU A 31 -6.56 -6.24 -14.41
N GLU A 32 -6.55 -5.02 -14.96
CA GLU A 32 -5.83 -3.87 -14.40
C GLU A 32 -4.33 -4.16 -14.19
N LEU A 33 -3.70 -4.83 -15.16
CA LEU A 33 -2.30 -5.23 -15.15
C LEU A 33 -1.42 -4.12 -15.74
N GLY A 34 -0.61 -3.48 -14.91
CA GLY A 34 0.14 -2.28 -15.22
C GLY A 34 -0.53 -1.04 -14.62
N PRO A 35 0.25 -0.10 -14.05
CA PRO A 35 -0.30 1.11 -13.42
C PRO A 35 -1.11 1.98 -14.39
N GLU A 36 -0.85 1.88 -15.70
CA GLU A 36 -1.60 2.55 -16.76
C GLU A 36 -2.99 1.97 -16.99
N ASN A 37 -3.23 0.72 -16.57
CA ASN A 37 -4.49 -0.01 -16.76
C ASN A 37 -5.39 0.04 -15.51
N ILE A 38 -4.95 0.67 -14.42
CA ILE A 38 -5.76 0.87 -13.22
C ILE A 38 -6.93 1.78 -13.57
N LYS A 39 -8.14 1.33 -13.28
CA LYS A 39 -9.35 2.10 -13.58
C LYS A 39 -9.48 3.28 -12.63
N SER A 40 -9.66 4.46 -13.19
CA SER A 40 -9.98 5.66 -12.43
C SER A 40 -11.48 5.66 -12.09
N PHE A 41 -11.85 5.28 -10.87
CA PHE A 41 -13.23 5.44 -10.40
C PHE A 41 -13.43 6.84 -9.83
N VAL A 42 -14.03 7.73 -10.62
CA VAL A 42 -14.32 9.10 -10.20
C VAL A 42 -15.55 9.10 -9.30
N ALA A 43 -15.43 9.68 -8.09
CA ALA A 43 -16.55 9.78 -7.17
C ALA A 43 -17.72 10.56 -7.79
N PRO A 44 -18.99 10.25 -7.45
CA PRO A 44 -20.16 10.91 -8.02
C PRO A 44 -20.14 12.44 -7.91
N GLN A 45 -19.52 12.96 -6.85
CA GLN A 45 -19.40 14.38 -6.54
C GLN A 45 -18.49 15.14 -7.52
N SER A 46 -17.62 14.44 -8.24
CA SER A 46 -16.71 15.01 -9.24
C SER A 46 -17.19 14.79 -10.68
N ARG A 47 -18.43 14.31 -10.89
CA ARG A 47 -19.00 14.07 -12.23
C ARG A 47 -19.16 15.33 -13.08
N SER A 48 -19.37 16.49 -12.44
CA SER A 48 -19.59 17.78 -13.12
C SER A 48 -18.34 18.36 -13.82
N MET A 49 -17.18 17.72 -13.67
CA MET A 49 -15.93 18.18 -14.31
C MET A 49 -15.80 17.67 -15.75
N SER A 50 -15.03 18.40 -16.55
CA SER A 50 -14.64 17.96 -17.89
C SER A 50 -13.84 16.66 -17.82
N ASP A 51 -14.00 15.80 -18.82
CA ASP A 51 -13.26 14.54 -18.91
C ASP A 51 -11.76 14.76 -19.07
N LYS A 52 -11.36 15.89 -19.66
CA LYS A 52 -9.96 16.31 -19.74
C LYS A 52 -9.37 16.55 -18.34
N ASP A 53 -10.06 17.33 -17.51
CA ASP A 53 -9.58 17.65 -16.17
C ASP A 53 -9.48 16.38 -15.31
N LYS A 54 -10.48 15.48 -15.40
CA LYS A 54 -10.45 14.19 -14.69
C LYS A 54 -9.22 13.37 -15.06
N LEU A 55 -8.88 13.32 -16.36
CA LEU A 55 -7.71 12.60 -16.85
C LEU A 55 -6.41 13.23 -16.35
N ASP A 56 -6.31 14.57 -16.37
CA ASP A 56 -5.13 15.30 -15.90
C ASP A 56 -4.90 15.05 -14.40
N PHE A 57 -5.95 15.10 -13.58
CA PHE A 57 -5.88 14.77 -12.15
C PHE A 57 -5.51 13.30 -11.90
N TRP A 58 -6.04 12.38 -12.71
CA TRP A 58 -5.70 10.96 -12.61
C TRP A 58 -4.22 10.70 -12.92
N GLN A 59 -3.70 11.28 -14.00
CA GLN A 59 -2.28 11.18 -14.35
C GLN A 59 -1.38 11.80 -13.28
N ALA A 60 -1.78 12.95 -12.71
CA ALA A 60 -1.07 13.58 -11.61
C ALA A 60 -1.03 12.67 -10.36
N LEU A 61 -2.15 12.01 -10.04
CA LEU A 61 -2.23 11.05 -8.94
C LEU A 61 -1.32 9.84 -9.17
N LEU A 62 -1.38 9.21 -10.34
CA LEU A 62 -0.50 8.08 -10.69
C LEU A 62 0.98 8.47 -10.57
N ARG A 63 1.35 9.65 -11.08
CA ARG A 63 2.72 10.17 -10.99
C ARG A 63 3.15 10.37 -9.54
N SER A 64 2.29 10.93 -8.69
CA SER A 64 2.57 11.10 -7.26
C SER A 64 2.80 9.74 -6.58
N LYS A 65 1.92 8.76 -6.84
CA LYS A 65 2.04 7.41 -6.27
C LYS A 65 3.30 6.67 -6.72
N MET A 66 3.73 6.89 -7.96
CA MET A 66 5.01 6.37 -8.45
C MET A 66 6.20 7.04 -7.76
N ASN A 67 6.17 8.37 -7.60
CA ASN A 67 7.22 9.12 -6.90
C ASN A 67 7.36 8.70 -5.43
N ASP A 68 6.23 8.38 -4.77
CA ASP A 68 6.19 7.90 -3.39
C ASP A 68 6.64 6.44 -3.24
N GLY A 69 6.97 5.76 -4.35
CA GLY A 69 7.35 4.34 -4.39
C GLY A 69 6.20 3.36 -4.13
N LEU A 70 4.96 3.85 -4.07
CA LEU A 70 3.78 3.03 -3.82
C LEU A 70 3.35 2.25 -5.05
N TYR A 71 3.62 2.80 -6.24
CA TYR A 71 3.29 2.20 -7.53
C TYR A 71 4.58 1.88 -8.28
N ALA A 72 4.83 0.60 -8.54
CA ALA A 72 6.05 0.19 -9.23
C ALA A 72 6.04 0.63 -10.72
N SER A 73 7.09 1.31 -11.16
CA SER A 73 7.27 1.71 -12.56
C SER A 73 7.68 0.54 -13.46
N THR A 74 8.36 -0.45 -12.89
CA THR A 74 8.82 -1.66 -13.59
C THR A 74 8.22 -2.90 -12.93
N HIS A 75 8.03 -3.95 -13.73
CA HIS A 75 7.56 -5.23 -13.20
C HIS A 75 8.70 -5.94 -12.48
N THR A 76 8.36 -6.55 -11.35
CA THR A 76 9.27 -7.41 -10.61
C THR A 76 9.46 -8.74 -11.38
N PRO A 77 10.69 -9.22 -11.58
CA PRO A 77 10.91 -10.48 -12.28
C PRO A 77 10.43 -11.66 -11.43
N VAL A 78 9.62 -12.54 -12.02
CA VAL A 78 9.29 -13.85 -11.45
C VAL A 78 10.39 -14.84 -11.86
N LYS A 79 11.06 -15.43 -10.88
CA LYS A 79 12.09 -16.45 -11.08
C LYS A 79 11.49 -17.84 -10.87
N PHE A 80 11.66 -18.72 -11.85
CA PHE A 80 11.33 -20.13 -11.70
C PHE A 80 12.49 -20.87 -11.02
N LEU A 81 12.19 -21.54 -9.91
CA LEU A 81 13.12 -22.40 -9.17
C LEU A 81 13.03 -23.87 -9.63
N GLY A 82 12.18 -24.15 -10.63
CA GLY A 82 11.95 -25.46 -11.21
C GLY A 82 10.75 -25.42 -12.16
N LYS A 83 10.16 -26.59 -12.48
CA LYS A 83 9.01 -26.67 -13.41
C LYS A 83 7.69 -26.11 -12.86
N ARG A 84 7.56 -26.05 -11.54
CA ARG A 84 6.31 -25.66 -10.84
C ARG A 84 6.52 -24.62 -9.74
N LEU A 85 7.75 -24.45 -9.27
CA LEU A 85 8.08 -23.53 -8.19
C LEU A 85 8.56 -22.21 -8.78
N PHE A 86 7.97 -21.11 -8.32
CA PHE A 86 8.38 -19.76 -8.69
C PHE A 86 8.48 -18.88 -7.45
N ARG A 87 9.27 -17.81 -7.55
CA ARG A 87 9.43 -16.77 -6.53
C ARG A 87 9.44 -15.41 -7.19
N ALA A 88 8.82 -14.43 -6.54
CA ALA A 88 8.98 -13.02 -6.83
C ALA A 88 9.23 -12.29 -5.50
N ASP A 89 10.23 -11.42 -5.48
CA ASP A 89 10.60 -10.65 -4.28
C ASP A 89 10.07 -9.23 -4.44
N ILE A 90 8.98 -8.90 -3.74
CA ILE A 90 8.36 -7.57 -3.76
C ILE A 90 8.83 -6.80 -2.53
N THR A 91 9.40 -5.62 -2.77
CA THR A 91 9.82 -4.71 -1.68
C THR A 91 8.66 -3.78 -1.32
N PHE A 92 8.31 -3.74 -0.03
CA PHE A 92 7.33 -2.79 0.50
C PHE A 92 8.05 -1.55 1.04
N PRO A 93 7.65 -0.34 0.61
CA PRO A 93 8.20 0.89 1.18
C PRO A 93 7.64 1.12 2.59
N ALA A 94 8.38 1.86 3.42
CA ALA A 94 8.01 2.10 4.82
C ALA A 94 6.74 2.96 5.00
N ASN A 95 6.31 3.67 3.96
CA ASN A 95 5.13 4.53 3.94
C ASN A 95 3.84 3.79 3.52
N ILE A 96 3.87 2.45 3.38
CA ILE A 96 2.68 1.69 3.02
C ILE A 96 1.63 1.73 4.15
N PRO A 97 0.35 2.04 3.85
CA PRO A 97 -0.70 2.01 4.85
C PRO A 97 -0.93 0.59 5.41
N VAL A 98 -1.27 0.51 6.70
CA VAL A 98 -1.73 -0.75 7.30
C VAL A 98 -3.07 -1.18 6.73
N GLY A 99 -3.27 -2.49 6.55
CA GLY A 99 -4.50 -3.02 6.00
C GLY A 99 -4.34 -4.41 5.39
N THR A 100 -5.41 -4.85 4.72
CA THR A 100 -5.41 -6.12 3.98
C THR A 100 -5.19 -5.83 2.50
N TYR A 101 -4.17 -6.47 1.95
CA TYR A 101 -3.82 -6.42 0.54
C TYR A 101 -4.15 -7.76 -0.11
N LEU A 102 -4.46 -7.75 -1.40
CA LEU A 102 -4.74 -8.96 -2.16
C LEU A 102 -3.63 -9.20 -3.18
N VAL A 103 -3.04 -10.39 -3.13
CA VAL A 103 -2.07 -10.85 -4.11
C VAL A 103 -2.81 -11.72 -5.12
N TYR A 104 -2.85 -11.24 -6.37
CA TYR A 104 -3.42 -11.98 -7.49
C TYR A 104 -2.31 -12.69 -8.25
N VAL A 105 -2.42 -14.01 -8.36
CA VAL A 105 -1.51 -14.87 -9.11
C VAL A 105 -2.25 -15.42 -10.31
N TYR A 106 -1.80 -15.08 -11.52
CA TYR A 106 -2.37 -15.53 -12.77
C TYR A 106 -1.43 -16.52 -13.46
N LEU A 107 -1.94 -17.69 -13.82
CA LEU A 107 -1.25 -18.62 -14.71
C LEU A 107 -1.68 -18.33 -16.14
N VAL A 108 -0.72 -17.91 -16.94
CA VAL A 108 -0.92 -17.60 -18.35
C VAL A 108 -0.38 -18.75 -19.20
N LYS A 109 -1.18 -19.24 -20.13
CA LYS A 109 -0.80 -20.24 -21.13
C LYS A 109 -1.38 -19.83 -22.48
N ASP A 110 -0.55 -19.82 -23.52
CA ASP A 110 -0.98 -19.45 -24.87
C ASP A 110 -1.71 -18.09 -24.94
N LYS A 111 -1.26 -17.13 -24.12
CA LYS A 111 -1.83 -15.78 -23.94
C LYS A 111 -3.20 -15.71 -23.24
N ASP A 112 -3.69 -16.84 -22.74
CA ASP A 112 -4.92 -16.95 -21.98
C ASP A 112 -4.68 -17.25 -20.50
N ILE A 113 -5.57 -16.77 -19.64
CA ILE A 113 -5.54 -17.06 -18.21
C ILE A 113 -6.19 -18.41 -17.98
N VAL A 114 -5.39 -19.40 -17.60
CA VAL A 114 -5.87 -20.77 -17.34
C VAL A 114 -6.07 -21.06 -15.86
N SER A 115 -5.51 -20.23 -14.97
CA SER A 115 -5.73 -20.34 -13.52
C SER A 115 -5.52 -18.99 -12.83
N THR A 116 -6.27 -18.78 -11.76
CA THR A 116 -6.19 -17.58 -10.91
C THR A 116 -6.20 -18.02 -9.45
N GLN A 117 -5.27 -17.48 -8.66
CA GLN A 117 -5.25 -17.66 -7.22
C GLN A 117 -5.16 -16.29 -6.54
N ILE A 118 -5.96 -16.10 -5.49
CA ILE A 118 -6.01 -14.87 -4.71
C ILE A 118 -5.56 -15.20 -3.29
N THR A 119 -4.55 -14.49 -2.80
CA THR A 119 -4.03 -14.68 -1.44
C THR A 119 -4.11 -13.36 -0.68
N PRO A 120 -4.82 -13.30 0.46
CA PRO A 120 -4.80 -12.11 1.30
C PRO A 120 -3.45 -11.98 2.01
N LEU A 121 -2.94 -10.76 2.06
CA LEU A 121 -1.73 -10.36 2.76
C LEU A 121 -2.10 -9.30 3.79
N PHE A 122 -1.94 -9.63 5.07
CA PHE A 122 -2.24 -8.72 6.16
C PHE A 122 -0.98 -7.91 6.52
N VAL A 123 -1.01 -6.60 6.24
CA VAL A 123 0.07 -5.68 6.58
C VAL A 123 -0.31 -4.94 7.84
N SER A 124 0.48 -5.12 8.89
CA SER A 124 0.33 -4.45 10.18
C SER A 124 1.62 -3.73 10.55
N LYS A 125 1.52 -2.70 11.41
CA LYS A 125 2.70 -2.11 12.04
C LYS A 125 3.29 -3.15 12.99
N ILE A 126 4.56 -3.48 12.80
CA ILE A 126 5.29 -4.42 13.66
C ILE A 126 6.31 -3.61 14.46
N GLY A 127 6.28 -3.68 15.79
CA GLY A 127 7.25 -3.00 16.67
C GLY A 127 6.66 -2.54 18.00
N ALA A 128 7.51 -2.11 18.93
CA ALA A 128 7.13 -1.60 20.26
C ALA A 128 6.10 -0.45 20.20
N GLU A 129 6.09 0.33 19.12
CA GLU A 129 5.10 1.39 18.88
C GLU A 129 3.67 0.84 18.71
N ALA A 130 3.50 -0.34 18.09
CA ALA A 130 2.20 -0.97 17.95
C ALA A 130 1.69 -1.50 19.31
N GLU A 131 2.58 -2.06 20.14
CA GLU A 131 2.24 -2.47 21.50
C GLU A 131 1.91 -1.28 22.40
N ILE A 132 2.66 -0.18 22.30
CA ILE A 132 2.37 1.06 23.05
C ILE A 132 1.05 1.68 22.58
N TYR A 133 0.79 1.73 21.26
CA TYR A 133 -0.46 2.23 20.71
C TYR A 133 -1.65 1.39 21.15
N ASP A 134 -1.54 0.06 21.06
CA ASP A 134 -2.59 -0.86 21.48
C ASP A 134 -2.80 -0.84 22.99
N PHE A 135 -1.73 -0.73 23.78
CA PHE A 135 -1.81 -0.59 25.23
C PHE A 135 -2.49 0.72 25.62
N ALA A 136 -2.13 1.84 24.97
CA ALA A 136 -2.75 3.14 25.17
C ALA A 136 -4.23 3.17 24.77
N HIS A 137 -4.65 2.41 23.76
CA HIS A 137 -6.06 2.38 23.33
C HIS A 137 -6.91 1.34 24.08
N ARG A 138 -6.35 0.18 24.44
CA ARG A 138 -7.06 -0.85 25.21
C ARG A 138 -7.12 -0.56 26.71
N HIS A 139 -6.12 0.15 27.25
CA HIS A 139 -6.04 0.54 28.67
C HIS A 139 -5.82 2.05 28.83
N SER A 140 -6.64 2.84 28.13
CA SER A 140 -6.53 4.32 28.07
C SER A 140 -6.47 5.00 29.44
N LEU A 141 -7.23 4.53 30.43
CA LEU A 141 -7.18 5.04 31.80
C LEU A 141 -5.84 4.74 32.50
N ALA A 142 -5.33 3.52 32.39
CA ALA A 142 -4.06 3.14 33.02
C ALA A 142 -2.88 3.87 32.39
N TYR A 143 -2.89 4.05 31.06
CA TYR A 143 -1.90 4.82 30.33
C TYR A 143 -1.92 6.30 30.75
N GLY A 144 -3.11 6.89 30.90
CA GLY A 144 -3.26 8.26 31.39
C GLY A 144 -2.69 8.46 32.79
N VAL A 145 -2.99 7.56 33.73
CA VAL A 145 -2.43 7.61 35.09
C VAL A 145 -0.91 7.48 35.08
N LEU A 146 -0.37 6.53 34.31
CA LEU A 146 1.08 6.36 34.17
C LEU A 146 1.76 7.62 33.62
N ALA A 147 1.16 8.26 32.61
CA ALA A 147 1.68 9.49 32.02
C ALA A 147 1.72 10.64 33.05
N VAL A 148 0.69 10.79 33.88
CA VAL A 148 0.65 11.79 34.96
C VAL A 148 1.73 11.49 36.00
N VAL A 149 1.90 10.23 36.40
CA VAL A 149 2.94 9.81 37.35
C VAL A 149 4.33 10.15 36.80
N ILE A 150 4.62 9.80 35.54
CA ILE A 150 5.90 10.13 34.88
C ILE A 150 6.11 11.65 34.81
N ALA A 151 5.07 12.43 34.49
CA ALA A 151 5.16 13.89 34.44
C ALA A 151 5.46 14.50 35.82
N LEU A 152 4.84 13.98 36.88
CA LEU A 152 5.14 14.40 38.26
C LEU A 152 6.58 14.07 38.65
N PHE A 153 7.07 12.86 38.32
CA PHE A 153 8.45 12.47 38.57
C PHE A 153 9.44 13.33 37.77
N ALA A 154 9.17 13.60 36.50
CA ALA A 154 10.01 14.45 35.66
C ALA A 154 10.02 15.91 36.16
N GLY A 155 8.88 16.46 36.55
CA GLY A 155 8.78 17.81 37.12
C GLY A 155 9.49 17.93 38.47
N TRP A 156 9.34 16.93 39.34
CA TRP A 156 10.08 16.86 40.60
C TRP A 156 11.59 16.71 40.36
N PHE A 157 12.01 15.82 39.46
CA PHE A 157 13.41 15.61 39.13
C PHE A 157 14.06 16.87 38.53
N ALA A 158 13.36 17.54 37.61
CA ALA A 158 13.78 18.84 37.09
C ALA A 158 13.89 19.88 38.22
N SER A 159 12.90 19.96 39.11
CA SER A 159 12.96 20.86 40.27
C SER A 159 14.17 20.56 41.16
N VAL A 160 14.50 19.29 41.42
CA VAL A 160 15.66 18.89 42.24
C VAL A 160 16.99 19.21 41.55
N VAL A 161 17.11 18.96 40.24
CA VAL A 161 18.34 19.22 39.48
C VAL A 161 18.57 20.72 39.27
N PHE A 162 17.53 21.52 39.04
CA PHE A 162 17.63 22.97 38.86
C PHE A 162 17.61 23.76 40.17
N ARG A 163 17.39 23.12 41.32
CA ARG A 163 17.50 23.72 42.65
C ARG A 163 18.96 23.73 43.13
N LYS A 164 19.87 24.27 42.29
CA LYS A 164 21.14 24.90 42.67
C LYS A 164 21.91 25.34 41.41
N LYS A 165 21.66 26.57 40.98
CA LYS A 165 22.64 27.66 41.03
C LYS A 165 21.91 28.93 41.44
#